data_AF-A0A1Q6W9N0-F1
#
_entry.id   AF-A0A1Q6W9N0-F1
#
_cell.length_a   1.000
_cell.length_b   1.000
_cell.length_c   1.000
_cell.angle_alpha   90.00
_cell.angle_beta   90.00
_cell.angle_gamma   90.00
#
_symmetry.space_group_name_H-M   'P 1'
#
loop_
_entity.id
_entity.type
_entity.pdbx_description
1 polymer ?
#
loop_
_entity_poly.entity_id
_entity_poly.type
_entity_poly.pdbx_seq_one_letter_code
_entity_poly.pdbx_strand_id
1 'polypeptide(L)'
;MTVFDREPGTPGQACALALAGPVANLLVAVVAGIVHVVLVDAGADPLAAAAAASIVVINLGITLVNLIPALPLDGGHAARAVLGVVLRRPDIAGAIADAIGRALGWTMVGVAVLASASGDAAIAVWAALIGFAVHDHMQRVVPMTRSMSRAPLAPVLRRDDARRVARRPAA
;
A
#
# COMPACT_ATOMS: atom_id res chain seq x y z
N MET A 1 3.40 -2.43 1.16
CA MET A 1 2.92 -1.32 1.99
C MET A 1 3.82 -0.12 1.75
N THR A 2 3.34 0.86 0.97
CA THR A 2 4.06 2.12 0.75
C THR A 2 3.82 3.05 1.93
N VAL A 3 4.86 3.31 2.73
CA VAL A 3 4.86 4.35 3.75
C VAL A 3 5.31 5.65 3.07
N PHE A 4 4.50 6.70 3.15
CA PHE A 4 4.83 8.00 2.56
C PHE A 4 5.69 8.81 3.54
N ASP A 5 6.99 8.98 3.27
CA ASP A 5 7.86 9.89 4.04
C ASP A 5 7.53 11.38 3.78
N ARG A 6 6.82 11.67 2.69
CA ARG A 6 6.23 12.98 2.37
C ARG A 6 4.86 12.78 1.77
N GLU A 7 3.90 13.57 2.22
CA GLU A 7 2.59 13.64 1.56
C GLU A 7 2.77 14.04 0.08
N PRO A 8 2.19 13.28 -0.86
CA PRO A 8 2.30 13.58 -2.29
C PRO A 8 1.81 14.99 -2.58
N GLY A 9 2.61 15.77 -3.33
CA GLY A 9 2.29 17.17 -3.63
C GLY A 9 1.08 17.37 -4.56
N THR A 10 0.65 16.30 -5.25
CA THR A 10 -0.54 16.32 -6.12
C THR A 10 -1.27 14.98 -6.10
N PRO A 11 -2.59 14.96 -6.39
CA PRO A 11 -3.36 13.72 -6.52
C PRO A 11 -2.84 12.76 -7.59
N GLY A 12 -2.29 13.30 -8.69
CA GLY A 12 -1.67 12.49 -9.74
C GLY A 12 -0.42 11.75 -9.24
N GLN A 13 0.42 12.41 -8.45
CA GLN A 13 1.59 11.76 -7.82
C GLN A 13 1.19 10.67 -6.83
N ALA A 14 0.13 10.89 -6.04
CA ALA A 14 -0.40 9.89 -5.13
C ALA A 14 -0.88 8.63 -5.87
N CYS A 15 -1.60 8.81 -6.97
CA CYS A 15 -2.09 7.71 -7.82
C CYS A 15 -0.92 6.96 -8.48
N ALA A 16 0.05 7.67 -9.05
CA ALA A 16 1.23 7.07 -9.68
C ALA A 16 2.06 6.25 -8.67
N LEU A 17 2.27 6.78 -7.47
CA LEU A 17 3.02 6.09 -6.43
C LEU A 17 2.28 4.85 -5.90
N ALA A 18 0.96 4.92 -5.75
CA ALA A 18 0.14 3.79 -5.38
C ALA A 18 0.18 2.68 -6.45
N LEU A 19 0.05 3.04 -7.74
CA LEU A 19 0.05 2.07 -8.83
C LEU A 19 1.44 1.49 -9.15
N ALA A 20 2.53 2.07 -8.65
CA ALA A 20 3.88 1.60 -8.91
C ALA A 20 4.10 0.14 -8.48
N GLY A 21 3.57 -0.26 -7.32
CA GLY A 21 3.63 -1.64 -6.82
C GLY A 21 2.91 -2.64 -7.74
N PRO A 22 1.60 -2.47 -8.00
CA PRO A 22 0.84 -3.29 -8.95
C PRO A 22 1.49 -3.39 -10.34
N VAL A 23 2.00 -2.27 -10.87
CA VAL A 23 2.66 -2.26 -12.20
C VAL A 23 3.95 -3.06 -12.18
N ALA A 24 4.78 -2.92 -11.14
CA ALA A 24 6.02 -3.70 -11.01
C ALA A 24 5.73 -5.21 -10.92
N ASN A 25 4.76 -5.61 -10.12
CA ASN A 25 4.36 -7.02 -10.02
C ASN A 25 3.81 -7.56 -11.35
N LEU A 26 2.99 -6.77 -12.05
CA LEU A 26 2.48 -7.16 -13.36
C LEU A 26 3.62 -7.35 -14.37
N LEU A 27 4.63 -6.48 -14.36
CA LEU A 27 5.81 -6.61 -15.22
C LEU A 27 6.58 -7.91 -14.91
N VAL A 28 6.79 -8.22 -13.62
CA VAL A 28 7.43 -9.48 -13.20
C VAL A 28 6.61 -10.69 -13.68
N ALA A 29 5.28 -10.65 -13.54
CA ALA A 29 4.41 -11.71 -14.02
C ALA A 29 4.51 -11.90 -15.55
N VAL A 30 4.56 -10.82 -16.33
CA VAL A 30 4.72 -10.89 -17.78
C VAL A 30 6.07 -11.52 -18.16
N VAL A 31 7.16 -11.04 -17.56
CA VAL A 31 8.50 -11.58 -17.84
C VAL A 31 8.59 -13.05 -17.46
N ALA A 32 8.11 -13.43 -16.28
CA ALA A 32 8.09 -14.82 -15.84
C ALA A 32 7.20 -15.70 -16.74
N GLY A 33 6.10 -15.15 -17.27
CA GLY A 33 5.23 -15.84 -18.22
C GLY A 33 5.92 -16.12 -19.55
N ILE A 34 6.68 -15.15 -20.08
CA ILE A 34 7.50 -15.34 -21.28
C ILE A 34 8.55 -16.43 -21.03
N VAL A 35 9.25 -16.38 -19.89
CA VAL A 35 10.24 -17.40 -19.51
C VAL A 35 9.59 -18.78 -19.41
N HIS A 36 8.42 -18.90 -18.80
CA HIS A 36 7.67 -20.15 -18.72
C HIS A 36 7.39 -20.73 -20.11
N VAL A 37 6.86 -19.93 -21.03
CA VAL A 37 6.55 -20.38 -22.40
C VAL A 37 7.80 -20.85 -23.12
N VAL A 38 8.92 -20.10 -23.02
CA VAL A 38 10.19 -20.48 -23.64
C VAL A 38 10.72 -21.80 -23.07
N LEU A 39 10.64 -22.01 -21.76
CA LEU A 39 11.08 -23.24 -21.11
C LEU A 39 10.25 -24.45 -21.56
N VAL A 40 8.94 -24.29 -21.67
CA VAL A 40 8.03 -25.35 -22.15
C VAL A 40 8.32 -25.69 -23.61
N ASP A 41 8.46 -24.68 -24.47
CA ASP A 41 8.74 -24.87 -25.90
C ASP A 41 10.11 -25.51 -26.15
N ALA A 42 11.12 -25.14 -25.34
CA ALA A 42 12.45 -25.73 -25.40
C ALA A 42 12.54 -27.17 -24.82
N GLY A 43 11.44 -27.71 -24.27
CA GLY A 43 11.44 -29.01 -23.61
C GLY A 43 12.36 -29.06 -22.38
N ALA A 44 12.51 -27.94 -21.68
CA ALA A 44 13.35 -27.84 -20.48
C ALA A 44 12.77 -28.65 -19.31
N ASP A 45 13.54 -28.74 -18.22
CA ASP A 45 13.10 -29.42 -16.99
C ASP A 45 11.72 -28.90 -16.53
N PRO A 46 10.71 -29.79 -16.38
CA PRO A 46 9.39 -29.43 -15.90
C PRO A 46 9.40 -28.65 -14.57
N LEU A 47 10.38 -28.90 -13.70
CA LEU A 47 10.51 -28.16 -12.45
C LEU A 47 10.82 -26.68 -12.67
N ALA A 48 11.70 -26.37 -13.63
CA ALA A 48 12.03 -24.99 -13.98
C ALA A 48 10.83 -24.25 -14.59
N ALA A 49 10.08 -24.91 -15.48
CA ALA A 49 8.86 -24.36 -16.04
C ALA A 49 7.78 -24.11 -14.96
N ALA A 50 7.61 -25.06 -14.03
CA ALA A 50 6.67 -24.91 -12.91
C ALA A 50 7.07 -23.76 -11.96
N ALA A 51 8.38 -23.59 -11.70
CA ALA A 51 8.87 -22.47 -10.90
C ALA A 51 8.54 -21.12 -11.55
N ALA A 52 8.77 -20.97 -12.87
CA ALA A 52 8.40 -19.76 -13.60
C ALA A 52 6.88 -19.50 -13.55
N ALA A 53 6.06 -20.52 -13.76
CA ALA A 53 4.60 -20.42 -13.65
C ALA A 53 4.15 -19.97 -12.24
N SER A 54 4.81 -20.48 -11.18
CA SER A 54 4.52 -20.09 -9.79
C SER A 54 4.77 -18.60 -9.56
N ILE A 55 5.85 -18.05 -10.12
CA ILE A 55 6.16 -16.61 -10.05
C ILE A 55 5.06 -15.79 -10.73
N VAL A 56 4.53 -16.24 -11.88
CA VAL A 56 3.40 -15.57 -12.56
C VAL A 56 2.18 -15.52 -11.65
N VAL A 57 1.77 -16.67 -11.12
CA VAL A 57 0.54 -16.78 -10.30
C VAL A 57 0.65 -15.90 -9.06
N ILE A 58 1.80 -15.94 -8.36
CA ILE A 58 2.02 -15.14 -7.15
C ILE A 58 1.93 -13.65 -7.46
N ASN A 59 2.65 -13.17 -8.48
CA ASN A 59 2.68 -11.74 -8.80
C ASN A 59 1.34 -11.23 -9.34
N LEU A 60 0.62 -12.03 -10.13
CA LEU A 60 -0.75 -11.69 -10.55
C LEU A 60 -1.69 -11.63 -9.34
N GLY A 61 -1.59 -12.60 -8.41
CA GLY A 61 -2.36 -12.60 -7.17
C GLY A 61 -2.14 -11.32 -6.36
N ILE A 62 -0.87 -10.94 -6.13
CA ILE A 62 -0.54 -9.70 -5.40
C ILE A 62 -1.05 -8.47 -6.17
N THR A 63 -0.89 -8.43 -7.49
CA THR A 63 -1.38 -7.33 -8.34
C THR A 63 -2.88 -7.16 -8.21
N LEU A 64 -3.65 -8.24 -8.36
CA LEU A 64 -5.10 -8.23 -8.29
C LEU A 64 -5.60 -7.75 -6.93
N VAL A 65 -5.04 -8.26 -5.84
CA VAL A 65 -5.38 -7.81 -4.48
C VAL A 65 -5.04 -6.33 -4.31
N ASN A 66 -3.85 -5.90 -4.72
CA ASN A 66 -3.42 -4.50 -4.56
C ASN A 66 -4.19 -3.53 -5.46
N LEU A 67 -4.91 -3.97 -6.50
CA LEU A 67 -5.74 -3.12 -7.35
C LEU A 67 -7.18 -2.92 -6.81
N ILE A 68 -7.58 -3.65 -5.77
CA ILE A 68 -8.91 -3.49 -5.17
C ILE A 68 -9.02 -2.08 -4.57
N PRO A 69 -10.11 -1.32 -4.83
CA PRO A 69 -10.28 0.07 -4.38
C PRO A 69 -10.68 0.16 -2.90
N ALA A 70 -9.87 -0.44 -2.03
CA ALA A 70 -10.09 -0.61 -0.60
C ALA A 70 -8.83 -0.18 0.15
N LEU A 71 -8.93 0.72 1.12
CA LEU A 71 -7.81 0.98 2.03
C LEU A 71 -7.61 -0.22 2.98
N PRO A 72 -6.38 -0.64 3.30
CA PRO A 72 -5.08 0.01 3.04
C PRO A 72 -4.35 -0.46 1.75
N LEU A 73 -5.07 -1.05 0.80
CA LEU A 73 -4.48 -1.54 -0.46
C LEU A 73 -4.12 -0.36 -1.38
N ASP A 74 -3.13 -0.58 -2.24
CA ASP A 74 -2.63 0.44 -3.17
C ASP A 74 -3.76 1.03 -4.04
N GLY A 75 -4.69 0.19 -4.50
CA GLY A 75 -5.88 0.58 -5.27
C GLY A 75 -6.84 1.48 -4.48
N GLY A 76 -6.91 1.33 -3.16
CA GLY A 76 -7.65 2.24 -2.28
C GLY A 76 -7.03 3.63 -2.21
N HIS A 77 -5.69 3.71 -2.20
CA HIS A 77 -4.96 4.99 -2.27
C HIS A 77 -5.15 5.68 -3.63
N ALA A 78 -5.07 4.92 -4.72
CA ALA A 78 -5.33 5.43 -6.07
C ALA A 78 -6.80 5.90 -6.22
N ALA A 79 -7.76 5.09 -5.77
CA ALA A 79 -9.19 5.44 -5.80
C ALA A 79 -9.49 6.70 -4.99
N ARG A 80 -8.93 6.84 -3.78
CA ARG A 80 -9.06 8.05 -2.96
C ARG A 80 -8.52 9.29 -3.65
N ALA A 81 -7.36 9.19 -4.31
CA ALA A 81 -6.77 10.31 -5.04
C ALA A 81 -7.66 10.75 -6.23
N VAL A 82 -8.19 9.79 -7.00
CA VAL A 82 -9.09 10.06 -8.13
C VAL A 82 -10.43 10.62 -7.65
N LEU A 83 -11.08 9.97 -6.69
CA LEU A 83 -12.36 10.42 -6.12
C LEU A 83 -12.23 11.79 -5.47
N GLY A 84 -11.10 12.10 -4.82
CA GLY A 84 -10.84 13.41 -4.23
C GLY A 84 -10.82 14.53 -5.26
N VAL A 85 -10.26 14.28 -6.45
CA VAL A 85 -10.27 15.23 -7.57
C VAL A 85 -11.65 15.35 -8.19
N VAL A 86 -12.32 14.22 -8.46
CA VAL A 86 -13.62 14.18 -9.13
C VAL A 86 -14.72 14.81 -8.25
N LEU A 87 -14.76 14.46 -6.97
CA LEU A 87 -15.78 14.94 -6.03
C LEU A 87 -15.47 16.34 -5.48
N ARG A 88 -14.25 16.86 -5.68
CA ARG A 88 -13.72 18.08 -5.04
C ARG A 88 -13.90 18.10 -3.52
N ARG A 89 -14.03 16.93 -2.90
CA ARG A 89 -14.29 16.72 -1.47
C ARG A 89 -13.42 15.55 -0.99
N PRO A 90 -12.14 15.82 -0.66
CA PRO A 90 -11.18 14.77 -0.30
C PRO A 90 -11.58 13.98 0.95
N ASP A 91 -12.33 14.60 1.87
CA ASP A 91 -12.81 13.95 3.10
C ASP A 91 -13.83 12.84 2.81
N ILE A 92 -14.75 13.10 1.89
CA ILE A 92 -15.77 12.13 1.46
C ILE A 92 -15.13 10.99 0.66
N ALA A 93 -14.16 11.31 -0.21
CA ALA A 93 -13.41 10.32 -0.95
C ALA A 93 -12.65 9.35 -0.02
N GLY A 94 -12.05 9.87 1.06
CA GLY A 94 -11.43 9.05 2.11
C GLY A 94 -12.43 8.14 2.81
N ALA A 95 -13.57 8.67 3.24
CA ALA A 95 -14.60 7.91 3.94
C ALA A 95 -15.18 6.76 3.09
N ILE A 96 -15.34 6.97 1.78
CA ILE A 96 -15.80 5.94 0.83
C ILE A 96 -14.74 4.84 0.68
N ALA A 97 -13.48 5.20 0.43
CA ALA A 97 -12.39 4.24 0.29
C ALA A 97 -12.18 3.40 1.56
N ASP A 98 -12.32 4.02 2.74
CA ASP A 98 -12.28 3.33 4.02
C ASP A 98 -13.48 2.38 4.22
N ALA A 99 -14.68 2.78 3.78
CA ALA A 99 -15.86 1.93 3.88
C ALA A 99 -15.76 0.67 2.99
N ILE A 100 -15.26 0.83 1.76
CA ILE A 100 -15.00 -0.30 0.84
C ILE A 100 -13.93 -1.22 1.44
N GLY A 101 -12.88 -0.66 2.05
CA GLY A 101 -11.85 -1.43 2.75
C GLY A 101 -12.38 -2.25 3.92
N ARG A 102 -13.22 -1.65 4.77
CA ARG A 102 -13.87 -2.37 5.87
C ARG A 102 -14.78 -3.49 5.37
N ALA A 103 -15.58 -3.24 4.34
CA ALA A 103 -16.46 -4.25 3.76
C ALA A 103 -15.66 -5.45 3.23
N LEU A 104 -14.60 -5.18 2.46
CA LEU A 104 -13.69 -6.20 1.95
C LEU A 104 -13.03 -7.01 3.09
N GLY A 105 -12.57 -6.33 4.15
CA GLY A 105 -11.99 -6.98 5.33
C GLY A 105 -12.96 -7.96 5.99
N TRP A 106 -14.22 -7.56 6.19
CA TRP A 106 -15.26 -8.46 6.73
C TRP A 106 -15.58 -9.64 5.81
N THR A 107 -15.59 -9.42 4.49
CA THR A 107 -15.75 -10.51 3.52
C THR A 107 -14.61 -11.53 3.63
N MET A 108 -13.36 -11.08 3.74
CA MET A 108 -12.20 -11.97 3.89
C MET A 108 -12.25 -12.76 5.21
N VAL A 109 -12.68 -12.14 6.31
CA VAL A 109 -12.91 -12.85 7.58
C VAL A 109 -13.99 -13.93 7.41
N GLY A 110 -15.11 -13.61 6.74
CA GLY A 110 -16.17 -14.60 6.46
C GLY A 110 -15.67 -15.77 5.62
N VAL A 111 -14.89 -15.51 4.56
CA VAL A 111 -14.24 -16.54 3.74
C VAL A 111 -13.28 -17.38 4.59
N ALA A 112 -12.48 -16.76 5.45
CA ALA A 112 -11.55 -17.48 6.33
C ALA A 112 -12.27 -18.39 7.33
N VAL A 113 -13.41 -17.94 7.89
CA VAL A 113 -14.24 -18.76 8.78
C VAL A 113 -14.85 -19.95 8.03
N LEU A 114 -15.39 -19.72 6.84
CA LEU A 114 -15.92 -20.79 5.98
C LEU A 114 -14.83 -21.79 5.57
N ALA A 115 -13.63 -21.31 5.23
CA ALA A 115 -12.49 -22.17 4.93
C ALA A 115 -11.99 -22.92 6.17
N SER A 116 -11.95 -22.28 7.34
CA SER A 116 -11.55 -22.94 8.59
C SER A 116 -12.52 -24.05 8.99
N ALA A 117 -13.82 -23.89 8.70
CA ALA A 117 -14.82 -24.94 8.89
C ALA A 117 -14.60 -26.19 8.01
N SER A 118 -13.77 -26.07 6.95
CA SER A 118 -13.33 -27.20 6.13
C SER A 118 -12.14 -27.97 6.71
N GLY A 119 -11.57 -27.52 7.83
CA GLY A 119 -10.49 -28.19 8.56
C GLY A 119 -9.07 -27.81 8.13
N ASP A 120 -8.91 -26.78 7.28
CA ASP A 120 -7.61 -26.35 6.78
C ASP A 120 -6.94 -25.32 7.72
N ALA A 121 -6.10 -25.82 8.62
CA ALA A 121 -5.37 -25.01 9.60
C ALA A 121 -4.41 -23.99 8.95
N ALA A 122 -3.91 -24.26 7.74
CA ALA A 122 -3.00 -23.36 7.06
C ALA A 122 -3.71 -22.05 6.70
N ILE A 123 -4.94 -22.13 6.17
CA ILE A 123 -5.75 -20.96 5.81
C ILE A 123 -6.15 -20.17 7.06
N ALA A 124 -6.53 -20.86 8.14
CA ALA A 124 -6.92 -20.22 9.40
C ALA A 124 -5.77 -19.39 10.00
N VAL A 125 -4.56 -19.96 10.04
CA VAL A 125 -3.36 -19.27 10.54
C VAL A 125 -2.99 -18.11 9.61
N TRP A 126 -3.01 -18.32 8.29
CA TRP A 126 -2.69 -17.27 7.32
C TRP A 126 -3.67 -16.08 7.42
N ALA A 127 -4.97 -16.34 7.50
CA ALA A 127 -5.99 -15.31 7.64
C ALA A 127 -5.88 -14.55 8.98
N ALA A 128 -5.58 -15.25 10.08
CA ALA A 128 -5.36 -14.61 11.38
C ALA A 128 -4.16 -13.66 11.37
N LEU A 129 -3.07 -14.05 10.67
CA LEU A 129 -1.89 -13.19 10.51
C LEU A 129 -2.18 -11.94 9.69
N ILE A 130 -2.93 -12.05 8.57
CA ILE A 130 -3.36 -10.87 7.80
C ILE A 130 -4.23 -9.97 8.68
N GLY A 131 -5.24 -10.54 9.36
CA GLY A 131 -6.17 -9.78 10.20
C GLY A 131 -5.46 -9.02 11.32
N PHE A 132 -4.49 -9.66 11.98
CA PHE A 132 -3.65 -9.03 12.98
C PHE A 132 -2.79 -7.91 12.39
N ALA A 133 -2.13 -8.14 11.26
CA ALA A 133 -1.30 -7.13 10.60
C ALA A 133 -2.10 -5.89 10.19
N VAL A 134 -3.33 -6.08 9.69
CA VAL A 134 -4.26 -4.97 9.37
C VAL A 134 -4.68 -4.22 10.63
N HIS A 135 -4.97 -4.93 11.74
CA HIS A 135 -5.34 -4.30 13.01
C HIS A 135 -4.19 -3.50 13.64
N ASP A 136 -2.97 -4.05 13.66
CA ASP A 136 -1.78 -3.38 14.21
C ASP A 136 -1.45 -2.09 13.46
N HIS A 137 -1.65 -2.07 12.14
CA HIS A 137 -1.40 -0.87 11.35
C HIS A 137 -2.29 0.32 11.77
N MET A 138 -3.52 0.05 12.23
CA MET A 138 -4.45 1.08 12.72
C MET A 138 -3.97 1.74 14.02
N GLN A 139 -3.21 1.03 14.86
CA GLN A 139 -2.78 1.52 16.18
C GLN A 139 -1.57 2.47 16.12
N ARG A 140 -0.77 2.40 15.04
CA ARG A 140 0.48 3.17 14.93
C ARG A 140 0.31 4.58 14.38
N VAL A 141 -0.79 4.85 13.66
CA VAL A 141 -1.00 6.14 12.97
C VAL A 141 -1.74 7.16 13.84
N VAL A 142 -2.55 6.71 14.80
CA VAL A 142 -3.43 7.56 15.63
C VAL A 142 -2.69 8.34 16.75
N PRO A 143 -1.62 7.81 17.41
CA PRO A 143 -0.95 8.55 18.48
C PRO A 143 -0.05 9.70 18.00
N MET A 144 0.58 9.57 16.83
CA MET A 144 1.58 10.51 16.32
C MET A 144 0.99 11.87 15.93
N THR A 145 -0.22 11.91 15.39
CA THR A 145 -0.92 13.16 15.03
C THR A 145 -1.33 14.00 16.25
N ARG A 146 -1.50 13.36 17.42
CA ARG A 146 -1.87 14.06 18.67
C ARG A 146 -0.68 14.69 19.41
N SER A 147 0.55 14.24 19.19
CA SER A 147 1.74 14.85 19.81
C SER A 147 2.22 16.08 19.04
N MET A 148 2.10 16.09 17.71
CA MET A 148 2.53 17.21 16.87
C MET A 148 1.64 18.44 17.00
N SER A 149 0.34 18.28 17.27
CA SER A 149 -0.57 19.41 17.52
C SER A 149 -0.40 20.07 18.89
N ARG A 150 0.38 19.44 19.79
CA ARG A 150 0.68 19.96 21.13
C ARG A 150 2.12 20.41 21.33
N ALA A 151 3.00 20.20 20.36
CA ALA A 151 4.34 20.77 20.41
C ALA A 151 4.22 22.29 20.15
N PRO A 152 4.65 23.16 21.09
CA PRO A 152 4.77 24.58 20.81
C PRO A 152 5.72 24.71 19.62
N LEU A 153 5.23 25.25 18.50
CA LEU A 153 6.07 25.57 17.35
C LEU A 153 7.14 26.56 17.83
N ALA A 154 8.33 26.05 18.14
CA ALA A 154 9.49 26.89 18.35
C ALA A 154 9.62 27.77 17.10
N PRO A 155 9.75 29.10 17.24
CA PRO A 155 9.73 30.00 16.10
C PRO A 155 10.90 29.61 15.21
N VAL A 156 10.56 29.04 14.06
CA VAL A 156 11.50 28.74 12.98
C VAL A 156 12.20 30.05 12.69
N LEU A 157 13.48 30.12 13.07
CA LEU A 157 14.33 31.30 12.90
C LEU A 157 14.22 31.76 11.46
N ARG A 158 13.61 32.94 11.29
CA ARG A 158 13.53 33.63 10.00
C ARG A 158 14.96 33.81 9.51
N ARG A 159 15.17 33.62 8.21
CA ARG A 159 16.46 33.82 7.52
C ARG A 159 17.12 35.19 7.79
N ASP A 160 16.39 36.14 8.35
CA ASP A 160 16.90 37.47 8.71
C ASP A 160 17.80 37.46 9.96
N ASP A 161 17.65 36.49 10.87
CA ASP A 161 18.45 36.43 12.11
C ASP A 161 19.89 35.94 11.86
N ALA A 162 20.11 35.14 10.82
CA ALA A 162 21.45 34.72 10.40
C ALA A 162 22.34 35.91 9.97
N ARG A 163 21.73 36.99 9.47
CA ARG A 163 22.47 38.21 9.08
C ARG A 163 22.82 39.11 10.26
N ARG A 164 22.10 39.01 11.39
CA ARG A 164 22.42 39.75 12.62
C ARG A 164 23.57 39.14 13.39
N VAL A 165 23.70 37.81 13.39
CA VAL A 165 24.81 37.12 14.08
C VAL A 165 26.14 37.32 13.34
N ALA A 166 26.13 37.36 12.01
CA ALA A 166 27.33 37.59 11.19
C ALA A 166 27.89 39.04 11.24
N ARG A 167 27.19 39.98 11.89
CA ARG A 167 27.59 41.40 11.96
C ARG A 167 28.06 41.84 13.35
N ARG A 168 28.25 40.94 14.31
CA ARG A 168 28.90 41.31 15.58
C ARG A 168 30.41 41.42 15.37
N PRO A 169 31.01 42.62 15.49
CA PRO A 169 32.46 42.72 15.53
C PRO A 169 32.94 42.13 16.85
N ALA A 170 33.95 41.26 16.78
CA ALA A 170 34.66 40.77 17.95
C ALA A 170 35.31 41.96 18.66
N ALA A 171 34.92 42.18 19.91
CA ALA A 171 35.62 43.07 20.84
C ALA A 171 36.78 42.32 21.50
#